data_AF-A0A7K6Q6L3-F1
#
_entry.id   AF-A0A7K6Q6L3-F1
#
_cell.length_a   1.000
_cell.length_b   1.000
_cell.length_c   1.000
_cell.angle_alpha   90.00
_cell.angle_beta   90.00
_cell.angle_gamma   90.00
#
_symmetry.space_group_name_H-M   'P 1'
#
loop_
_entity.id
_entity.type
_entity.pdbx_description
1 polymer ?
#
loop_
_entity_poly.entity_id
_entity_poly.type
_entity_poly.pdbx_seq_one_letter_code
_entity_poly.pdbx_strand_id
1 'polypeptide(L)'
;KGNGMIGNIYSMGLALQALETSSKFYAPRKWDRAQAFSVVYKHDYKQPMAMAQVLPALVGKSYLNAGRQGCAATHGMSPSRWLPLSPMPGTIGVPTLPLSPSTAPIMVQFSITNTLKNYFHYSTSVCVPDDSTLLQVMKVARKEKPDIFCFQTEQTSWGPFVTSIHGLA
;
A
#
# COMPACT_ATOMS: atom_id res chain seq x y z
N LYS A 1 -0.41 -25.54 -8.08
CA LYS A 1 -0.84 -25.12 -6.72
C LYS A 1 -0.49 -23.64 -6.57
N GLY A 2 -1.44 -22.79 -6.17
CA GLY A 2 -1.19 -21.36 -5.93
C GLY A 2 -0.41 -21.15 -4.62
N ASN A 3 0.22 -19.98 -4.48
CA ASN A 3 0.97 -19.57 -3.29
C ASN A 3 0.10 -19.17 -2.08
N GLY A 4 -1.21 -19.38 -2.14
CA GLY A 4 -2.18 -18.95 -1.12
C GLY A 4 -2.71 -17.53 -1.29
N MET A 5 -2.22 -16.78 -2.28
CA MET A 5 -2.67 -15.41 -2.57
C MET A 5 -3.98 -15.40 -3.37
N ILE A 6 -4.90 -14.51 -3.00
CA ILE A 6 -6.17 -14.26 -3.69
C ILE A 6 -6.12 -12.83 -4.23
N GLY A 7 -5.91 -12.71 -5.54
CA GLY A 7 -5.58 -11.43 -6.17
C GLY A 7 -4.11 -11.07 -5.92
N ASN A 8 -3.86 -10.01 -5.14
CA ASN A 8 -2.54 -9.54 -4.73
C ASN A 8 -2.46 -9.33 -3.21
N ILE A 9 -1.28 -8.94 -2.70
CA ILE A 9 -1.05 -8.78 -1.25
C ILE A 9 -1.95 -7.72 -0.58
N TYR A 10 -2.39 -6.71 -1.33
CA TYR A 10 -3.25 -5.64 -0.85
C TYR A 10 -4.74 -6.01 -0.90
N SER A 11 -5.15 -6.98 -1.74
CA SER A 11 -6.52 -7.53 -1.72
C SER A 11 -6.73 -8.62 -0.67
N MET A 12 -5.65 -9.22 -0.15
CA MET A 12 -5.73 -10.33 0.82
C MET A 12 -6.58 -9.99 2.05
N GLY A 13 -6.41 -8.80 2.64
CA GLY A 13 -7.15 -8.42 3.85
C GLY A 13 -8.67 -8.52 3.70
N LEU A 14 -9.21 -8.01 2.58
CA LEU A 14 -10.63 -8.08 2.28
C LEU A 14 -11.06 -9.49 1.84
N ALA A 15 -10.23 -10.18 1.05
CA ALA A 15 -10.50 -11.55 0.61
C ALA A 15 -10.61 -12.53 1.79
N LEU A 16 -9.71 -12.42 2.78
CA LEU A 16 -9.75 -13.22 3.99
C LEU A 16 -11.04 -12.97 4.78
N GLN A 17 -11.43 -11.71 5.01
CA GLN A 17 -12.69 -11.39 5.69
C GLN A 17 -13.91 -11.99 4.96
N ALA A 18 -13.94 -11.91 3.63
CA ALA A 18 -15.04 -12.45 2.84
C ALA A 18 -15.10 -13.99 2.93
N LEU A 19 -13.98 -14.69 2.79
CA LEU A 19 -13.96 -16.16 2.84
C LEU A 19 -14.24 -16.72 4.24
N GLU A 20 -13.79 -16.02 5.28
CA GLU A 20 -14.10 -16.36 6.66
C GLU A 20 -15.60 -16.28 6.97
N THR A 21 -16.30 -15.32 6.37
CA THR A 21 -17.73 -15.08 6.59
C THR A 21 -18.64 -15.87 5.66
N SER A 22 -18.10 -16.49 4.60
CA SER A 22 -18.85 -17.20 3.55
C SER A 22 -18.52 -18.70 3.46
N SER A 23 -18.07 -19.30 4.55
CA SER A 23 -17.63 -20.71 4.62
C SER A 23 -18.59 -21.74 4.02
N LYS A 24 -19.89 -21.44 4.03
CA LYS A 24 -20.96 -22.29 3.49
C LYS A 24 -20.96 -22.41 1.96
N PHE A 25 -20.30 -21.51 1.23
CA PHE A 25 -20.50 -21.35 -0.22
C PHE A 25 -19.37 -21.87 -1.11
N TYR A 26 -18.22 -22.25 -0.56
CA TYR A 26 -17.10 -22.73 -1.38
C TYR A 26 -16.84 -24.24 -1.28
N ALA A 27 -17.66 -24.99 -0.56
CA ALA A 27 -17.66 -26.46 -0.68
C ALA A 27 -18.07 -26.87 -2.12
N PRO A 28 -17.44 -27.89 -2.73
CA PRO A 28 -16.43 -28.80 -2.18
C PRO A 28 -14.97 -28.29 -2.30
N ARG A 29 -14.75 -27.12 -2.90
CA ARG A 29 -13.41 -26.57 -3.14
C ARG A 29 -12.81 -26.06 -1.82
N LYS A 30 -12.01 -26.91 -1.18
CA LYS A 30 -11.28 -26.53 0.04
C LYS A 30 -10.32 -25.37 -0.26
N TRP A 31 -10.55 -24.26 0.43
CA TRP A 31 -9.60 -23.16 0.51
C TRP A 31 -8.61 -23.43 1.65
N ASP A 32 -7.31 -23.34 1.34
CA ASP A 32 -6.26 -23.48 2.35
C ASP A 32 -6.09 -22.15 3.11
N ARG A 33 -6.87 -22.03 4.19
CA ARG A 33 -6.83 -20.87 5.09
C ARG A 33 -5.43 -20.63 5.65
N ALA A 34 -4.75 -21.69 6.11
CA ALA A 34 -3.45 -21.55 6.76
C ALA A 34 -2.40 -20.99 5.79
N GLN A 35 -2.42 -21.47 4.55
CA GLN A 35 -1.56 -20.95 3.49
C GLN A 35 -1.84 -19.47 3.20
N ALA A 36 -3.11 -19.08 3.09
CA ALA A 36 -3.51 -17.70 2.80
C ALA A 36 -3.13 -16.72 3.93
N PHE A 37 -3.30 -17.10 5.19
CA PHE A 37 -2.85 -16.28 6.33
C PHE A 37 -1.32 -16.19 6.40
N SER A 38 -0.58 -17.24 6.04
CA SER A 38 0.89 -17.21 6.00
C SER A 38 1.44 -16.14 5.04
N VAL A 39 0.76 -15.92 3.90
CA VAL A 39 1.13 -14.86 2.95
C VAL A 39 1.05 -13.48 3.59
N VAL A 40 -0.01 -13.21 4.35
CA VAL A 40 -0.22 -11.92 5.01
C VAL A 40 0.75 -11.71 6.17
N TYR A 41 0.95 -12.73 7.01
CA TYR A 41 1.87 -12.62 8.15
C TYR A 41 3.32 -12.35 7.74
N LYS A 42 3.73 -12.83 6.56
CA LYS A 42 5.10 -12.64 6.05
C LYS A 42 5.33 -11.28 5.41
N HIS A 43 4.29 -10.52 5.10
CA HIS A 43 4.42 -9.27 4.38
C HIS A 43 4.59 -8.08 5.33
N ASP A 44 5.56 -7.23 5.03
CA ASP A 44 5.83 -5.99 5.75
C ASP A 44 4.98 -4.84 5.17
N TYR A 45 3.82 -4.58 5.77
CA TYR A 45 2.92 -3.53 5.34
C TYR A 45 3.41 -2.16 5.82
N LYS A 46 3.81 -1.29 4.88
CA LYS A 46 4.16 0.11 5.16
C LYS A 46 3.01 1.09 4.99
N GLN A 47 1.98 0.74 4.21
CA GLN A 47 0.87 1.64 3.88
C GLN A 47 -0.26 1.54 4.92
N PRO A 48 -0.62 2.62 5.65
CA PRO A 48 -1.62 2.56 6.72
C PRO A 48 -2.98 2.03 6.26
N MET A 49 -3.43 2.39 5.06
CA MET A 49 -4.70 1.90 4.54
C MET A 49 -4.67 0.39 4.27
N ALA A 50 -3.55 -0.15 3.77
CA ALA A 50 -3.38 -1.59 3.62
C ALA A 50 -3.41 -2.31 4.97
N MET A 51 -2.74 -1.73 5.99
CA MET A 51 -2.79 -2.24 7.37
C MET A 51 -4.22 -2.25 7.90
N ALA A 52 -4.99 -1.18 7.70
CA ALA A 52 -6.38 -1.06 8.14
C ALA A 52 -7.31 -2.09 7.49
N GLN A 53 -7.04 -2.49 6.25
CA GLN A 53 -7.83 -3.51 5.54
C GLN A 53 -7.48 -4.94 5.95
N VAL A 54 -6.25 -5.20 6.35
CA VAL A 54 -5.78 -6.55 6.70
C VAL A 54 -5.93 -6.88 8.18
N LEU A 55 -5.82 -5.88 9.05
CA LEU A 55 -5.89 -6.03 10.50
C LEU A 55 -7.16 -6.77 10.96
N PRO A 56 -8.39 -6.48 10.46
CA PRO A 56 -9.58 -7.19 10.90
C PRO A 56 -9.46 -8.70 10.73
N ALA A 57 -9.01 -9.18 9.56
CA ALA A 57 -8.82 -10.61 9.31
C ALA A 57 -7.80 -11.23 10.28
N LEU A 58 -6.69 -10.53 10.54
CA LEU A 58 -5.63 -10.98 11.44
C LEU A 58 -6.09 -11.11 12.89
N VAL A 59 -7.07 -10.32 13.32
CA VAL A 59 -7.68 -10.41 14.67
C VAL A 59 -8.97 -11.22 14.69
N GLY A 60 -9.25 -12.00 13.64
CA GLY A 60 -10.44 -12.85 13.56
C GLY A 60 -11.75 -12.06 13.49
N LYS A 61 -11.72 -10.89 12.87
CA LYS A 61 -12.87 -10.00 12.66
C LYS A 61 -13.10 -9.73 11.17
N SER A 62 -14.28 -9.22 10.87
CA SER A 62 -14.68 -8.71 9.57
C SER A 62 -15.48 -7.42 9.75
N TYR A 63 -15.70 -6.67 8.67
CA TYR A 63 -16.59 -5.50 8.72
C TYR A 63 -18.03 -5.84 9.13
N LEU A 64 -18.49 -7.09 8.96
CA LEU A 64 -19.80 -7.53 9.47
C LEU A 64 -19.88 -7.51 11.00
N ASN A 65 -18.73 -7.45 11.70
CA ASN A 65 -18.68 -7.34 13.15
C ASN A 65 -18.82 -5.88 13.65
N ALA A 66 -18.70 -4.87 12.78
CA ALA A 66 -18.66 -3.45 13.18
C ALA A 66 -19.94 -3.01 13.91
N GLY A 67 -21.13 -3.41 13.44
CA GLY A 67 -22.40 -3.08 14.07
C GLY A 67 -22.72 -3.87 15.36
N ARG A 68 -21.94 -4.91 15.68
CA ARG A 68 -22.14 -5.75 16.89
C ARG A 68 -21.23 -5.36 18.04
N GLN A 69 -20.32 -4.42 17.85
CA GLN A 69 -19.32 -4.08 18.83
C GLN A 69 -19.83 -2.93 19.69
N GLY A 70 -20.31 -3.26 20.90
CA GLY A 70 -20.60 -2.24 21.90
C GLY A 70 -19.32 -1.50 22.29
N CYS A 71 -19.35 -0.17 22.29
CA CYS A 71 -18.23 0.66 22.77
C CYS A 71 -17.88 0.39 24.25
N ALA A 72 -18.70 -0.39 24.97
CA ALA A 72 -18.50 -0.72 26.38
C ALA A 72 -17.26 -1.60 26.66
N ALA A 73 -16.59 -2.15 25.64
CA ALA A 73 -15.35 -2.90 25.83
C ALA A 73 -14.19 -2.05 26.37
N THR A 74 -14.31 -0.71 26.39
CA THR A 74 -13.34 0.19 27.03
C THR A 74 -13.55 0.36 28.54
N HIS A 75 -14.70 -0.02 29.11
CA HIS A 75 -14.96 0.14 30.56
C HIS A 75 -14.20 -0.83 31.47
N GLY A 76 -13.48 -1.82 30.90
CA GLY A 76 -12.63 -2.76 31.64
C GLY A 76 -11.16 -2.73 31.25
N MET A 77 -10.74 -1.81 30.38
CA MET A 77 -9.34 -1.66 29.99
C MET A 77 -8.65 -0.73 30.99
N SER A 78 -8.00 -1.33 31.99
CA SER A 78 -7.01 -0.64 32.82
C SER A 78 -5.99 0.07 31.90
N PRO A 79 -5.55 1.31 32.20
CA PRO A 79 -4.51 2.03 31.46
C PRO A 79 -3.21 1.20 31.26
N SER A 80 -3.00 0.16 32.08
CA SER A 80 -1.87 -0.76 32.00
C SER A 80 -1.97 -1.86 30.93
N ARG A 81 -3.10 -2.02 30.23
CA ARG A 81 -3.28 -2.99 29.11
C ARG A 81 -3.10 -2.36 27.73
N TRP A 82 -2.79 -1.08 27.68
CA TRP A 82 -2.30 -0.47 26.46
C TRP A 82 -0.98 -1.20 26.18
N LEU A 83 -0.90 -1.92 25.05
CA LEU A 83 0.41 -2.21 24.48
C LEU A 83 1.14 -0.87 24.52
N PRO A 84 2.35 -0.78 25.10
CA PRO A 84 3.11 0.44 24.95
C PRO A 84 3.16 0.69 23.45
N LEU A 85 2.40 1.71 23.00
CA LEU A 85 2.67 2.39 21.76
C LEU A 85 3.97 3.11 22.07
N SER A 86 5.06 2.34 22.16
CA SER A 86 6.38 2.89 22.03
C SER A 86 6.26 3.64 20.71
N PRO A 87 6.41 4.98 20.70
CA PRO A 87 6.71 5.62 19.46
C PRO A 87 7.94 4.87 18.96
N MET A 88 7.76 4.00 17.97
CA MET A 88 8.85 3.73 17.06
C MET A 88 9.22 5.14 16.64
N PRO A 89 10.44 5.62 16.90
CA PRO A 89 10.82 6.96 16.52
C PRO A 89 10.47 7.07 15.04
N GLY A 90 9.38 7.78 14.71
CA GLY A 90 9.22 8.30 13.38
C GLY A 90 10.52 9.05 13.17
N THR A 91 11.17 8.81 12.04
CA THR A 91 12.49 9.31 11.69
C THR A 91 12.58 10.84 11.86
N ILE A 92 12.68 11.30 13.10
CA ILE A 92 13.18 12.58 13.54
C ILE A 92 14.65 12.26 13.69
N GLY A 93 15.42 12.65 12.68
CA GLY A 93 16.84 12.43 12.63
C GLY A 93 17.50 12.95 13.89
N VAL A 94 17.83 12.04 14.81
CA VAL A 94 19.08 12.16 15.53
C VAL A 94 20.15 12.26 14.44
N PRO A 95 21.08 13.24 14.47
CA PRO A 95 22.20 13.27 13.55
C PRO A 95 23.15 12.12 13.91
N THR A 96 22.73 10.89 13.62
CA THR A 96 23.64 9.78 13.44
C THR A 96 24.37 10.08 12.15
N LEU A 97 25.68 10.33 12.25
CA LEU A 97 26.60 10.43 11.11
C LEU A 97 26.20 9.40 10.04
N PRO A 98 26.06 9.77 8.76
CA PRO A 98 25.68 8.83 7.72
C PRO A 98 26.82 7.85 7.49
N LEU A 99 26.88 6.78 8.29
CA LEU A 99 27.53 5.53 7.92
C LEU A 99 26.50 4.71 7.14
N SER A 100 26.16 5.19 5.95
CA SER A 100 25.51 4.39 4.93
C SER A 100 26.33 4.57 3.66
N PRO A 101 26.69 3.49 2.95
CA PRO A 101 27.41 3.64 1.70
C PRO A 101 26.57 4.53 0.80
N SER A 102 27.21 5.53 0.20
CA SER A 102 26.60 6.38 -0.82
C SER A 102 26.12 5.47 -1.96
N THR A 103 24.84 5.08 -1.94
CA THR A 103 24.30 4.22 -2.98
C THR A 103 24.29 5.00 -4.28
N ALA A 104 24.81 4.39 -5.35
CA ALA A 104 24.86 5.03 -6.65
C ALA A 104 23.43 5.34 -7.14
N PRO A 105 23.20 6.51 -7.77
CA PRO A 105 21.90 6.82 -8.33
C PRO A 105 21.55 5.82 -9.44
N ILE A 106 20.26 5.56 -9.60
CA ILE A 106 19.72 4.66 -10.62
C ILE A 106 19.16 5.46 -11.80
N MET A 107 19.23 4.88 -12.99
CA MET A 107 18.54 5.40 -14.16
C MET A 107 17.26 4.60 -14.45
N VAL A 108 16.15 5.30 -14.57
CA VAL A 108 14.83 4.73 -14.85
C VAL A 108 14.35 5.18 -16.23
N GLN A 109 13.91 4.25 -17.07
CA GLN A 109 13.18 4.58 -18.30
C GLN A 109 11.72 4.87 -17.94
N PHE A 110 11.32 6.13 -18.07
CA PHE A 110 9.98 6.59 -17.75
C PHE A 110 9.23 6.97 -19.03
N SER A 111 8.05 6.37 -19.24
CA SER A 111 7.20 6.66 -20.39
C SER A 111 5.76 6.98 -19.98
N ILE A 112 5.14 7.86 -20.75
CA ILE A 112 3.70 8.17 -20.68
C ILE A 112 3.08 7.84 -22.03
N THR A 113 1.99 7.09 -22.01
CA THR A 113 1.31 6.63 -23.23
C THR A 113 -0.18 6.77 -23.08
N ASN A 114 -0.82 7.28 -24.11
CA ASN A 114 -2.26 7.27 -24.23
C ASN A 114 -2.65 6.74 -25.61
N THR A 115 -3.42 5.66 -25.62
CA THR A 115 -3.94 5.01 -26.83
C THR A 115 -5.46 5.16 -26.97
N LEU A 116 -6.14 5.79 -26.01
CA LEU A 116 -7.60 5.84 -25.95
C LEU A 116 -8.17 7.04 -26.72
N LYS A 117 -7.67 8.25 -26.48
CA LYS A 117 -8.11 9.50 -27.14
C LYS A 117 -6.93 10.44 -27.31
N ASN A 118 -6.69 11.00 -28.50
CA ASN A 118 -5.52 11.86 -28.78
C ASN A 118 -4.22 11.15 -28.44
N TYR A 119 -3.81 10.26 -29.34
CA TYR A 119 -2.63 9.42 -29.17
C TYR A 119 -1.39 10.25 -28.84
N PHE A 120 -0.68 9.85 -27.78
CA PHE A 120 0.67 10.32 -27.51
C PHE A 120 1.50 9.21 -26.87
N HIS A 121 2.81 9.27 -27.12
CA HIS A 121 3.80 8.41 -26.49
C HIS A 121 5.09 9.22 -26.31
N TYR A 122 5.48 9.44 -25.05
CA TYR A 122 6.72 10.13 -24.71
C TYR A 122 7.54 9.29 -23.74
N SER A 123 8.86 9.26 -23.93
CA SER A 123 9.79 8.52 -23.07
C SER A 123 11.01 9.37 -22.72
N THR A 124 11.55 9.18 -21.53
CA THR A 124 12.79 9.83 -21.09
C THR A 124 13.53 8.95 -20.07
N SER A 125 14.85 9.09 -20.00
CA SER A 125 15.67 8.51 -18.95
C SER A 125 15.70 9.48 -17.77
N VAL A 126 15.41 9.02 -16.56
CA VAL A 126 15.43 9.84 -15.33
C VAL A 126 16.45 9.27 -14.36
N CYS A 127 17.36 10.11 -13.87
CA CYS A 127 18.33 9.74 -12.84
C CYS A 127 17.81 10.12 -11.45
N VAL A 128 17.71 9.17 -10.53
CA VAL A 128 17.20 9.36 -9.16
C VAL A 128 18.01 8.57 -8.13
N PRO A 129 18.04 8.97 -6.85
CA PRO A 129 18.52 8.11 -5.76
C PRO A 129 17.83 6.72 -5.76
N ASP A 130 18.52 5.69 -5.30
CA ASP A 130 18.06 4.29 -5.34
C ASP A 130 16.78 4.03 -4.53
N ASP A 131 16.55 4.82 -3.48
CA ASP A 131 15.38 4.75 -2.60
C ASP A 131 14.19 5.61 -3.06
N SER A 132 14.28 6.18 -4.27
CA SER A 132 13.25 7.07 -4.81
C SER A 132 11.98 6.33 -5.24
N THR A 133 10.83 6.97 -5.00
CA THR A 133 9.53 6.46 -5.44
C THR A 133 9.22 6.82 -6.90
N LEU A 134 8.25 6.14 -7.52
CA LEU A 134 7.75 6.51 -8.85
C LEU A 134 7.29 7.98 -8.91
N LEU A 135 6.65 8.49 -7.86
CA LEU A 135 6.26 9.90 -7.80
C LEU A 135 7.46 10.84 -7.88
N GLN A 136 8.61 10.45 -7.32
CA GLN A 136 9.84 11.23 -7.44
C GLN A 136 10.37 11.21 -8.87
N VAL A 137 10.35 10.06 -9.55
CA VAL A 137 10.68 9.94 -10.99
C VAL A 137 9.80 10.88 -11.83
N MET A 138 8.49 10.90 -11.57
CA MET A 138 7.56 11.81 -12.26
C MET A 138 7.89 13.29 -12.01
N LYS A 139 8.24 13.66 -10.77
CA LYS A 139 8.63 15.04 -10.42
C LYS A 139 9.90 15.48 -11.15
N VAL A 140 10.91 14.60 -11.28
CA VAL A 140 12.14 14.90 -12.01
C VAL A 140 11.86 15.02 -13.51
N ALA A 141 11.13 14.08 -14.11
CA ALA A 141 10.74 14.15 -15.52
C ALA A 141 9.98 15.45 -15.86
N ARG A 142 9.05 15.86 -14.99
CA ARG A 142 8.33 17.14 -15.10
C ARG A 142 9.27 18.35 -15.02
N LYS A 143 10.29 18.31 -14.16
CA LYS A 143 11.25 19.42 -14.04
C LYS A 143 12.08 19.58 -15.32
N GLU A 144 12.43 18.48 -15.98
CA GLU A 144 13.22 18.50 -17.21
C GLU A 144 12.40 18.90 -18.44
N LYS A 145 11.18 18.38 -18.58
CA LYS A 145 10.28 18.67 -19.72
C LYS A 145 8.86 18.94 -19.22
N PRO A 146 8.59 20.14 -18.69
CA PRO A 146 7.31 20.47 -18.04
C PRO A 146 6.11 20.38 -18.99
N ASP A 147 6.29 20.70 -20.27
CA ASP A 147 5.20 20.66 -21.25
C ASP A 147 4.76 19.23 -21.62
N ILE A 148 5.67 18.26 -21.45
CA ILE A 148 5.44 16.85 -21.81
C ILE A 148 5.01 16.05 -20.59
N PHE A 149 5.78 16.12 -19.50
CA PHE A 149 5.58 15.29 -18.30
C PHE A 149 4.84 16.04 -17.18
N CYS A 150 3.97 17.00 -17.51
CA CYS A 150 3.07 17.59 -16.53
C CYS A 150 2.05 16.55 -16.02
N PHE A 151 1.78 16.60 -14.73
CA PHE A 151 0.80 15.73 -14.08
C PHE A 151 0.19 16.41 -12.86
N GLN A 152 -1.01 15.96 -12.48
CA GLN A 152 -1.71 16.39 -11.27
C GLN A 152 -1.96 15.19 -10.36
N THR A 153 -2.07 15.45 -9.06
CA THR A 153 -2.35 14.42 -8.06
C THR A 153 -3.38 14.90 -7.05
N GLU A 154 -4.18 13.98 -6.56
CA GLU A 154 -5.07 14.20 -5.42
C GLU A 154 -4.69 13.29 -4.25
N GLN A 155 -4.87 13.77 -3.03
CA GLN A 155 -4.60 13.00 -1.83
C GLN A 155 -5.77 12.06 -1.53
N THR A 156 -5.48 10.78 -1.36
CA THR A 156 -6.45 9.76 -0.94
C THR A 156 -6.01 9.09 0.36
N SER A 157 -6.85 8.23 0.94
CA SER A 157 -6.44 7.35 2.05
C SER A 157 -5.30 6.39 1.66
N TRP A 158 -5.10 6.14 0.37
CA TRP A 158 -4.01 5.33 -0.18
C TRP A 158 -2.78 6.15 -0.59
N GLY A 159 -2.76 7.45 -0.31
CA GLY A 159 -1.69 8.34 -0.73
C GLY A 159 -2.03 9.13 -2.00
N PRO A 160 -1.00 9.70 -2.67
CA PRO A 160 -1.19 10.50 -3.87
C PRO A 160 -1.67 9.64 -5.04
N PHE A 161 -2.82 10.00 -5.59
CA PHE A 161 -3.41 9.39 -6.78
C PHE A 161 -3.21 10.33 -7.98
N VAL A 162 -2.68 9.81 -9.08
CA VAL A 162 -2.46 10.61 -10.30
C VAL A 162 -3.80 10.79 -11.02
N THR A 163 -4.26 12.03 -11.14
CA THR A 163 -5.56 12.37 -11.74
C THR A 163 -5.45 12.93 -13.14
N SER A 164 -4.28 13.44 -13.53
CA SER A 164 -4.05 13.94 -14.88
C SER A 164 -2.60 13.75 -15.31
N ILE A 165 -2.39 13.48 -16.59
CA ILE A 165 -1.08 13.40 -17.26
C ILE A 165 -1.18 14.12 -18.60
N HIS A 166 -0.20 14.98 -18.91
CA HIS A 166 -0.13 15.71 -20.17
C HIS A 166 -1.43 16.48 -20.51
N GLY A 167 -2.02 17.09 -19.49
CA GLY A 167 -3.27 17.86 -19.61
C GLY A 167 -4.55 17.03 -19.82
N LEU A 168 -4.46 15.70 -19.85
CA LEU A 168 -5.62 14.81 -19.90
C LEU A 168 -5.97 14.30 -18.50
N ALA A 169 -7.25 14.37 -18.13
CA ALA A 169 -7.82 13.87 -16.88
C ALA A 169 -8.89 12.81 -17.17
#